data_AF-A0A396MP62-F1
#
_entry.id   AF-A0A396MP62-F1
#
_cell.length_a   1.000
_cell.length_b   1.000
_cell.length_c   1.000
_cell.angle_alpha   90.00
_cell.angle_beta   90.00
_cell.angle_gamma   90.00
#
_symmetry.space_group_name_H-M   'P 1'
#
loop_
_entity.id
_entity.type
_entity.pdbx_description
1 polymer ?
#
loop_
_entity_poly.entity_id
_entity_poly.type
_entity_poly.pdbx_seq_one_letter_code
_entity_poly.pdbx_strand_id
1 'polypeptide(L)'
;MKSLSRLFVSVCLMLATDLFAQISDSSNPTDDLLPSIESFFQRTARQHQEKLWLHLDKPYYGAGDKIWFKAYLVDATEHRTDTL
;
A
#
# COMPACT_ATOMS: atom_id res chain seq x y z
N MET A 1 42.33 34.40 -27.67
CA MET A 1 41.39 33.46 -28.34
C MET A 1 41.57 32.00 -27.90
N LYS A 2 42.81 31.50 -27.67
CA LYS A 2 43.08 30.09 -27.32
C LYS A 2 42.65 29.65 -25.90
N SER A 3 42.52 30.56 -24.93
CA SER A 3 42.02 30.21 -23.58
C SER A 3 40.49 30.19 -23.49
N LEU A 4 39.80 30.94 -24.35
CA LEU A 4 38.33 30.98 -24.40
C LEU A 4 37.77 29.66 -24.96
N SER A 5 38.42 29.09 -25.98
CA SER A 5 38.07 27.77 -26.51
C SER A 5 38.35 26.65 -25.49
N ARG A 6 39.41 26.77 -24.68
CA ARG A 6 39.73 25.82 -23.61
C ARG A 6 38.69 25.84 -22.49
N LEU A 7 38.22 27.03 -22.10
CA LEU A 7 37.13 27.18 -21.13
C LEU A 7 35.82 26.59 -21.65
N PHE A 8 35.47 26.87 -22.91
CA PHE A 8 34.25 26.35 -23.52
C PHE A 8 34.25 24.82 -23.60
N VAL A 9 35.36 24.21 -23.98
CA VAL A 9 35.51 22.73 -24.03
C VAL A 9 35.40 22.11 -22.64
N SER A 10 35.99 22.72 -21.61
CA SER A 10 35.90 22.21 -20.23
C SER A 10 34.47 22.30 -19.67
N VAL A 11 33.75 23.38 -19.98
CA VAL A 11 32.35 23.55 -19.58
C VAL A 11 31.46 22.53 -20.30
N CYS A 12 31.63 22.34 -21.61
CA CYS A 12 30.91 21.30 -22.34
C CYS A 12 31.21 19.88 -21.82
N LEU A 13 32.44 19.62 -21.38
CA LEU A 13 32.81 18.31 -20.84
C LEU A 13 32.12 18.03 -19.49
N MET A 14 32.04 19.03 -18.60
CA MET A 14 31.32 18.88 -17.32
C MET A 14 29.81 18.76 -17.52
N LEU A 15 29.23 19.53 -18.43
CA LEU A 15 27.80 19.43 -18.75
C LEU A 15 27.44 18.07 -19.38
N ALA A 16 28.33 17.50 -20.17
CA ALA A 16 28.13 16.18 -20.77
C ALA A 16 28.19 15.03 -19.74
N THR A 17 29.02 15.16 -18.69
CA THR A 17 29.11 14.15 -17.63
C THR A 17 27.87 14.14 -16.74
N ASP A 18 27.31 15.31 -16.41
CA ASP A 18 26.10 15.40 -15.60
C ASP A 18 24.88 14.82 -16.35
N LEU A 19 24.79 15.05 -17.66
CA LEU A 19 23.70 14.51 -18.49
C LEU A 19 23.76 12.98 -18.62
N PHE A 20 24.96 12.38 -18.66
CA PHE A 20 25.12 10.93 -18.76
C PHE A 20 24.72 10.20 -17.47
N ALA A 21 24.94 10.81 -16.30
CA ALA A 21 24.57 10.24 -15.01
C ALA A 21 23.04 10.10 -14.83
N GLN A 22 22.25 10.99 -15.43
CA GLN A 22 20.78 10.94 -15.37
C GLN A 22 20.13 9.90 -16.31
N ILE A 23 20.82 9.44 -17.35
CA ILE A 23 20.25 8.50 -18.34
C ILE A 23 20.28 7.04 -17.83
N SER A 24 21.03 6.76 -16.76
CA SER A 24 21.22 5.40 -16.24
C SER A 24 20.12 4.90 -15.29
N ASP A 25 19.01 5.63 -15.14
CA ASP A 25 17.89 5.18 -14.30
C ASP A 25 17.03 4.16 -15.05
N SER A 26 17.58 2.94 -15.19
CA SER A 26 16.82 1.77 -15.61
C SER A 26 16.12 1.19 -14.39
N SER A 27 15.11 1.88 -13.86
CA SER A 27 14.23 1.31 -12.86
C SER A 27 13.55 0.08 -13.47
N ASN A 28 13.91 -1.11 -13.02
CA ASN A 28 13.17 -2.29 -13.45
C ASN A 28 11.76 -2.16 -12.87
N PRO A 29 10.69 -2.41 -13.65
CA PRO A 29 9.32 -2.29 -13.16
C PRO A 29 9.01 -3.23 -11.97
N THR A 30 9.93 -4.15 -11.65
CA THR A 30 9.89 -5.04 -10.49
C THR A 30 10.50 -4.45 -9.21
N ASP A 31 11.36 -3.44 -9.31
CA ASP A 31 12.07 -2.86 -8.15
C ASP A 31 11.10 -2.16 -7.19
N ASP A 32 10.00 -1.61 -7.72
CA ASP A 32 8.92 -1.00 -6.94
C ASP A 32 7.84 -1.99 -6.46
N LEU A 33 7.84 -3.22 -7.00
CA LEU A 33 6.78 -4.20 -6.70
C LEU A 33 6.93 -4.79 -5.29
N LEU A 34 8.14 -5.21 -4.93
CA LEU A 34 8.43 -5.77 -3.61
C LEU A 34 8.08 -4.81 -2.46
N PRO A 35 8.54 -3.54 -2.45
CA PRO A 35 8.18 -2.60 -1.38
C PRO A 35 6.68 -2.25 -1.39
N SER A 36 6.03 -2.24 -2.56
CA SER A 36 4.58 -2.03 -2.65
C SER A 36 3.79 -3.16 -1.99
N ILE A 37 4.14 -4.41 -2.28
CA ILE A 37 3.53 -5.61 -1.67
C ILE A 37 3.77 -5.62 -0.16
N GLU A 38 5.00 -5.36 0.28
CA GLU A 38 5.32 -5.31 1.71
C GLU A 38 4.50 -4.23 2.42
N SER A 39 4.44 -3.02 1.86
CA SER A 39 3.68 -1.91 2.45
C SER A 39 2.18 -2.22 2.51
N PHE A 40 1.64 -2.98 1.55
CA PHE A 40 0.26 -3.43 1.55
C PHE A 40 0.00 -4.34 2.76
N PHE A 41 0.80 -5.40 2.93
CA PHE A 41 0.62 -6.33 4.05
C PHE A 41 0.87 -5.65 5.40
N GLN A 42 1.82 -4.72 5.50
CA GLN A 42 2.04 -3.95 6.72
C GLN A 42 0.83 -3.07 7.07
N ARG A 43 0.19 -2.43 6.08
CA ARG A 43 -1.04 -1.65 6.31
C ARG A 43 -2.19 -2.56 6.74
N THR A 44 -2.39 -3.67 6.03
CA THR A 44 -3.44 -4.63 6.36
C THR A 44 -3.24 -5.25 7.74
N ALA A 45 -2.01 -5.57 8.14
CA ALA A 45 -1.72 -6.11 9.47
C ALA A 45 -1.94 -5.09 10.60
N ARG A 46 -1.74 -3.80 10.35
CA ARG A 46 -2.03 -2.73 11.32
C ARG A 46 -3.51 -2.39 11.41
N GLN A 47 -4.25 -2.66 10.35
CA GLN A 47 -5.70 -2.48 10.32
C GLN A 47 -6.35 -3.76 10.83
N HIS A 48 -6.72 -3.78 12.10
CA HIS A 48 -7.54 -4.85 12.67
C HIS A 48 -8.85 -4.92 11.88
N GLN A 49 -8.99 -5.94 11.04
CA GLN A 49 -10.22 -6.17 10.30
C GLN A 49 -11.23 -6.80 11.24
N GLU A 50 -12.43 -6.23 11.28
CA GLU A 50 -13.51 -6.71 12.14
C GLU A 50 -14.59 -7.40 11.30
N LYS A 51 -15.20 -8.44 11.87
CA LYS A 51 -16.30 -9.18 11.26
C LYS A 51 -17.48 -9.23 12.21
N LEU A 52 -18.64 -8.76 11.74
CA LEU A 52 -19.89 -8.79 12.48
C LEU A 52 -20.67 -10.07 12.17
N TRP A 53 -21.00 -10.85 13.20
CA TRP A 53 -21.86 -12.02 13.12
C TRP A 53 -23.19 -11.76 13.82
N LEU A 54 -24.29 -12.11 13.15
CA LEU A 54 -25.63 -12.02 13.71
C LEU A 54 -26.21 -13.41 13.91
N HIS A 55 -26.60 -13.71 15.15
CA HIS A 55 -27.35 -14.91 15.49
C HIS A 55 -28.81 -14.51 15.72
N LEU A 56 -29.67 -14.89 14.80
CA LEU A 56 -31.12 -14.65 14.85
C LEU A 56 -31.84 -15.78 15.60
N ASP A 57 -32.94 -15.48 16.29
CA ASP A 57 -33.75 -16.51 16.95
C ASP A 57 -34.46 -17.46 15.98
N LYS A 58 -34.72 -17.01 14.73
CA LYS A 58 -35.40 -17.80 13.70
C LYS A 58 -34.74 -17.62 12.31
N PRO A 59 -34.89 -18.61 11.42
CA PRO A 59 -34.39 -18.51 10.04
C PRO A 59 -35.26 -17.61 9.15
N TYR A 60 -36.54 -17.39 9.49
CA TYR A 60 -37.48 -16.57 8.72
C TYR A 60 -38.49 -15.88 9.65
N TYR A 61 -39.02 -14.74 9.21
CA TYR A 61 -40.01 -13.95 9.93
C TYR A 61 -41.15 -13.54 9.01
N GLY A 62 -42.38 -13.55 9.54
CA GLY A 62 -43.55 -12.99 8.89
C GLY A 62 -43.72 -11.50 9.18
N ALA A 63 -44.70 -10.89 8.52
CA ALA A 63 -45.07 -9.50 8.80
C ALA A 63 -45.62 -9.37 10.23
N GLY A 64 -45.08 -8.42 11.01
CA GLY A 64 -45.47 -8.17 12.39
C GLY A 64 -44.68 -8.96 13.44
N ASP A 65 -43.81 -9.88 13.02
CA ASP A 65 -42.93 -10.59 13.94
C ASP A 65 -41.85 -9.67 14.53
N LYS A 66 -41.47 -9.95 15.78
CA LYS A 66 -40.30 -9.33 16.41
C LYS A 66 -39.06 -10.19 16.16
N ILE A 67 -37.99 -9.56 15.70
CA ILE A 67 -36.69 -10.20 15.47
C ILE A 67 -35.83 -10.05 16.72
N TRP A 68 -35.46 -11.17 17.33
CA TRP A 68 -34.49 -11.20 18.40
C TRP A 68 -33.14 -11.67 17.85
N PHE A 69 -32.07 -10.97 18.21
CA PHE A 69 -30.74 -11.35 17.76
C PHE A 69 -29.66 -11.06 18.78
N LYS A 70 -28.56 -11.80 18.67
CA LYS A 70 -27.28 -11.49 19.31
C LYS A 70 -26.27 -11.11 18.24
N ALA A 71 -25.49 -10.07 18.51
CA ALA A 71 -24.43 -9.60 17.64
C ALA A 71 -23.07 -9.90 18.28
N TYR A 72 -22.13 -10.39 17.48
CA TYR A 72 -20.77 -10.67 17.89
C TYR A 72 -19.81 -9.96 16.93
N LEU A 73 -18.92 -9.14 17.48
CA LEU A 73 -17.82 -8.54 16.74
C LEU A 73 -16.56 -9.37 17.03
N VAL A 74 -15.89 -9.81 15.97
CA VAL A 74 -14.69 -10.64 16.07
C VAL A 74 -13.59 -10.10 15.16
N ASP A 75 -12.34 -10.37 15.51
CA ASP A 75 -11.23 -10.20 14.59
C ASP A 75 -11.45 -11.12 13.36
N ALA A 76 -11.39 -10.54 12.17
CA ALA A 76 -11.69 -11.24 10.92
C ALA A 76 -10.61 -12.27 10.54
N THR A 77 -9.40 -12.12 11.07
CA THR A 77 -8.26 -13.00 10.81
C THR A 77 -8.26 -14.17 11.79
N GLU A 78 -8.28 -13.88 13.09
CA GLU A 78 -8.16 -14.90 14.14
C GLU A 78 -9.53 -15.51 14.54
N HIS A 79 -10.65 -14.91 14.14
CA HIS A 79 -12.01 -15.29 14.57
C HIS A 79 -12.18 -15.35 16.09
N ARG A 80 -11.39 -14.55 16.80
CA ARG A 80 -11.49 -14.38 18.25
C ARG A 80 -12.35 -13.16 18.52
N THR A 81 -13.19 -13.26 19.55
CA THR A 81 -13.90 -12.10 20.07
C THR A 81 -12.89 -11.04 20.48
N ASP A 82 -13.11 -9.81 20.02
CA ASP A 82 -12.33 -8.68 20.48
C ASP A 82 -12.64 -8.48 21.97
N THR A 83 -11.71 -8.91 22.82
CA THR A 83 -11.80 -8.72 24.27
C THR A 83 -11.22 -7.35 24.58
N LEU A 84 -12.03 -6.31 24.42
CA LEU A 84 -11.85 -5.11 25.23
C LEU A 84 -12.16 -5.43 26.70
#